data_AF-A0A3D4B9Z9-F1
#
_entry.id   AF-A0A3D4B9Z9-F1
#
_cell.length_a   1.000
_cell.length_b   1.000
_cell.length_c   1.000
_cell.angle_alpha   90.00
_cell.angle_beta   90.00
_cell.angle_gamma   90.00
#
_symmetry.space_group_name_H-M   'P 1'
#
loop_
_entity.id
_entity.type
_entity.pdbx_description
1 polymer ?
#
loop_
_entity_poly.entity_id
_entity_poly.type
_entity_poly.pdbx_seq_one_letter_code
_entity_poly.pdbx_strand_id
1 'polypeptide(L)'
;MADFMMKFNQMDEQFSAYKTRPYMPDAAFVEELDALVKAWPREIHEMLEDNLVGIFFVSDMGSSGFATWMANAGESYRGFILIDEQAIVQTANAWVSGRAASAFRLDPGDSLVIMMEEPENNTLTRAAEFILLHEIGHQLAFAYGVHALLGEGAPPSDHPNISSYPFFAGRWQGPSNFQAMPVDSTALAYYKLPSYPRFETDKLPFSKAVELYTGLPNTSYPTLLAGSGHAQYFAESFASYVHCIVQQRPYHIQLFRQGRQVLALDNGILGEGGAFDRAFMAQFIATKGDMPTDVSMP
;
A
#
# COMPACT_ATOMS: atom_id res chain seq x y z
N MET A 1 12.01 10.26 -16.34
CA MET A 1 12.24 9.18 -15.36
C MET A 1 13.71 8.83 -15.12
N ALA A 2 14.58 8.83 -16.15
CA ALA A 2 16.04 8.84 -15.95
C ALA A 2 16.52 9.99 -15.03
N ASP A 3 15.80 11.11 -14.97
CA ASP A 3 16.07 12.21 -14.02
C ASP A 3 15.61 11.94 -12.57
N PHE A 4 14.70 10.99 -12.33
CA PHE A 4 14.20 10.66 -10.98
C PHE A 4 15.07 9.62 -10.26
N MET A 5 15.85 8.82 -11.00
CA MET A 5 16.63 7.70 -10.45
C MET A 5 18.07 8.07 -10.04
N MET A 6 18.46 9.34 -10.08
CA MET A 6 19.88 9.71 -10.05
C MET A 6 20.26 10.97 -9.25
N LYS A 7 19.58 11.25 -8.14
CA LYS A 7 20.03 12.25 -7.15
C LYS A 7 20.35 11.64 -5.79
N PHE A 8 21.04 10.50 -5.82
CA PHE A 8 21.38 9.68 -4.65
C PHE A 8 22.50 10.30 -3.77
N ASN A 9 23.47 11.00 -4.38
CA ASN A 9 24.73 11.34 -3.70
C ASN A 9 24.71 12.59 -2.80
N GLN A 10 23.57 13.26 -2.62
CA GLN A 10 23.49 14.49 -1.80
C GLN A 10 22.60 14.35 -0.53
N MET A 11 22.05 13.16 -0.27
CA MET A 11 21.07 12.93 0.81
C MET A 11 21.59 12.06 1.97
N ASP A 12 22.91 11.84 2.08
CA ASP A 12 23.54 11.00 3.12
C ASP A 12 23.13 11.37 4.56
N GLU A 13 22.91 12.65 4.84
CA GLU A 13 22.52 13.08 6.20
C GLU A 13 21.09 12.66 6.58
N GLN A 14 20.14 12.61 5.63
CA GLN A 14 18.75 12.25 5.91
C GLN A 14 18.54 10.74 6.05
N PHE A 15 19.33 9.91 5.35
CA PHE A 15 19.25 8.44 5.48
C PHE A 15 19.77 7.92 6.81
N SER A 16 20.63 8.68 7.49
CA SER A 16 21.17 8.31 8.81
C SER A 16 20.06 8.08 9.85
N ALA A 17 18.91 8.77 9.72
CA ALA A 17 17.74 8.60 10.58
C ALA A 17 17.04 7.24 10.40
N TYR A 18 17.10 6.67 9.19
CA TYR A 18 16.43 5.40 8.85
C TYR A 18 17.32 4.17 9.03
N LYS A 19 18.62 4.36 9.34
CA LYS A 19 19.62 3.28 9.50
C LYS A 19 19.69 2.32 8.29
N THR A 20 19.33 2.81 7.11
CA THR A 20 19.38 2.07 5.85
C THR A 20 20.72 2.26 5.15
N ARG A 21 21.07 1.33 4.25
CA ARG A 21 22.25 1.47 3.37
C ARG A 21 21.81 1.60 1.91
N PRO A 22 22.54 2.34 1.07
CA PRO A 22 22.26 2.40 -0.36
C PRO A 22 22.32 1.02 -1.01
N TYR A 23 21.36 0.71 -1.87
CA TYR A 23 21.38 -0.46 -2.74
C TYR A 23 21.24 -0.03 -4.20
N MET A 24 22.00 -0.67 -5.08
CA MET A 24 21.86 -0.46 -6.52
C MET A 24 21.40 -1.77 -7.16
N PRO A 25 20.14 -1.85 -7.63
CA PRO A 25 19.68 -2.97 -8.42
C PRO A 25 20.47 -3.07 -9.73
N ASP A 26 20.43 -4.23 -10.37
CA ASP A 26 21.03 -4.40 -11.69
C ASP A 26 20.33 -3.53 -12.76
N ALA A 27 21.05 -3.22 -13.83
CA ALA A 27 20.55 -2.32 -14.87
C ALA A 27 19.33 -2.88 -15.61
N ALA A 28 19.22 -4.20 -15.75
CA ALA A 28 18.11 -4.84 -16.46
C ALA A 28 16.81 -4.72 -15.65
N PHE A 29 16.89 -4.92 -14.33
CA PHE A 29 15.82 -4.65 -13.39
C PHE A 29 15.33 -3.21 -13.47
N VAL A 30 16.28 -2.26 -13.45
CA VAL A 30 15.97 -0.83 -13.52
C VAL A 30 15.28 -0.48 -14.83
N GLU A 31 15.78 -0.98 -15.96
CA GLU A 31 15.19 -0.74 -17.29
C GLU A 31 13.78 -1.32 -17.40
N GLU A 32 13.59 -2.55 -16.92
CA GLU A 32 12.28 -3.20 -16.94
C GLU A 32 11.29 -2.46 -16.04
N LEU A 33 11.65 -2.16 -14.78
CA LEU A 33 10.79 -1.38 -13.88
C LEU A 33 10.47 0.01 -14.47
N ASP A 34 11.45 0.65 -15.13
CA ASP A 34 11.23 1.93 -15.79
C ASP A 34 10.19 1.82 -16.92
N ALA A 35 10.23 0.75 -17.70
CA ALA A 35 9.23 0.47 -18.72
C ALA A 35 7.83 0.25 -18.12
N LEU A 36 7.73 -0.43 -16.97
CA LEU A 36 6.45 -0.66 -16.28
C LEU A 36 5.83 0.65 -15.81
N VAL A 37 6.62 1.48 -15.15
CA VAL A 37 6.15 2.77 -14.64
C VAL A 37 5.76 3.71 -15.78
N LYS A 38 6.53 3.77 -16.88
CA LYS A 38 6.17 4.56 -18.07
C LYS A 38 4.86 4.15 -18.74
N ALA A 39 4.38 2.94 -18.48
CA ALA A 39 3.11 2.45 -19.01
C ALA A 39 1.91 2.84 -18.13
N TRP A 40 2.13 3.52 -16.99
CA TRP A 40 1.04 4.03 -16.17
C TRP A 40 0.28 5.17 -16.84
N PRO A 41 -0.98 5.44 -16.42
CA PRO A 41 -1.72 6.61 -16.88
C PRO A 41 -0.91 7.89 -16.74
N ARG A 42 -1.02 8.77 -17.75
CA ARG A 42 -0.33 10.06 -17.79
C ARG A 42 -0.63 10.90 -16.55
N GLU A 43 -1.85 10.82 -16.06
CA GLU A 43 -2.32 11.56 -14.88
C GLU A 43 -1.51 11.18 -13.63
N ILE A 44 -1.17 9.90 -13.46
CA ILE A 44 -0.32 9.45 -12.35
C ILE A 44 1.09 10.07 -12.49
N HIS A 45 1.64 10.11 -13.70
CA HIS A 45 2.94 10.75 -13.93
C HIS A 45 2.94 12.23 -13.56
N GLU A 46 1.91 12.98 -13.97
CA GLU A 46 1.79 14.40 -13.67
C GLU A 46 1.66 14.65 -12.15
N MET A 47 0.87 13.83 -11.45
CA MET A 47 0.76 13.90 -9.98
C MET A 47 2.11 13.63 -9.28
N LEU A 48 2.92 12.71 -9.82
CA LEU A 48 4.24 12.40 -9.28
C LEU A 48 5.28 13.48 -9.60
N GLU A 49 5.24 14.09 -10.77
CA GLU A 49 6.19 15.14 -11.17
C GLU A 49 6.14 16.33 -10.21
N ASP A 50 4.96 16.70 -9.73
CA ASP A 50 4.80 17.79 -8.78
C ASP A 50 5.28 17.40 -7.36
N ASN A 51 5.10 16.14 -6.97
CA ASN A 51 5.11 15.75 -5.55
C ASN A 51 6.20 14.75 -5.13
N LEU A 52 6.90 14.10 -6.06
CA LEU A 52 7.94 13.11 -5.78
C LEU A 52 9.31 13.61 -6.24
N VAL A 53 10.32 13.49 -5.39
CA VAL A 53 11.72 13.87 -5.68
C VAL A 53 12.49 12.70 -6.27
N GLY A 54 12.19 11.47 -5.84
CA GLY A 54 12.86 10.28 -6.32
C GLY A 54 12.41 9.00 -5.64
N ILE A 55 12.83 7.88 -6.24
CA ILE A 55 12.67 6.52 -5.72
C ILE A 55 14.08 5.97 -5.52
N PHE A 56 14.35 5.46 -4.33
CA PHE A 56 15.67 5.03 -3.90
C PHE A 56 15.61 3.60 -3.41
N PHE A 57 16.55 2.78 -3.88
CA PHE A 57 16.69 1.42 -3.36
C PHE A 57 17.67 1.39 -2.21
N VAL A 58 17.32 0.64 -1.17
CA VAL A 58 18.07 0.57 0.07
C VAL A 58 18.13 -0.86 0.60
N SER A 59 18.98 -1.10 1.59
CA SER A 59 19.03 -2.33 2.37
C SER A 59 18.92 -2.04 3.87
N ASP A 60 18.52 -3.08 4.61
CA ASP A 60 18.32 -3.09 6.07
C ASP A 60 17.23 -2.15 6.61
N MET A 61 16.21 -1.83 5.80
CA MET A 61 15.09 -0.99 6.24
C MET A 61 14.15 -1.76 7.18
N GLY A 62 14.03 -3.07 7.00
CA GLY A 62 13.13 -3.90 7.80
C GLY A 62 11.65 -3.74 7.45
N SER A 63 11.33 -3.16 6.28
CA SER A 63 10.02 -3.17 5.62
C SER A 63 10.22 -3.31 4.11
N SER A 64 9.16 -3.49 3.32
CA SER A 64 9.31 -3.59 1.85
C SER A 64 9.53 -2.23 1.18
N GLY A 65 8.85 -1.20 1.68
CA GLY A 65 8.88 0.15 1.15
C GLY A 65 8.60 1.17 2.26
N PHE A 66 8.94 2.42 1.99
CA PHE A 66 8.62 3.54 2.86
C PHE A 66 8.57 4.85 2.08
N ALA A 67 7.41 5.51 2.07
CA ALA A 67 7.26 6.88 1.61
C ALA A 67 7.49 7.88 2.76
N THR A 68 8.23 8.95 2.49
CA THR A 68 8.42 10.05 3.44
C THR A 68 8.54 11.39 2.74
N TRP A 69 8.44 12.48 3.51
CA TRP A 69 8.41 13.83 3.00
C TRP A 69 9.56 14.67 3.53
N MET A 70 10.00 15.61 2.71
CA MET A 70 10.88 16.68 3.14
C MET A 70 10.08 17.96 3.25
N ALA A 71 10.15 18.61 4.41
CA ALA A 71 9.75 20.00 4.52
C ALA A 71 10.81 20.84 3.79
N ASN A 72 10.42 21.51 2.71
CA ASN A 72 11.28 22.51 2.10
C ASN A 72 10.99 23.86 2.76
N ALA A 73 12.02 24.68 2.97
CA ALA A 73 11.89 25.97 3.63
C ALA A 73 11.12 26.96 2.73
N GLY A 74 9.79 26.97 2.85
CA GLY A 74 8.91 27.99 2.26
C GLY A 74 8.07 27.55 1.05
N GLU A 75 8.26 26.37 0.47
CA GLU A 75 7.53 25.93 -0.73
C GLU A 75 7.20 24.43 -0.66
N SER A 76 6.01 24.06 -1.13
CA SER A 76 5.45 22.70 -1.33
C SER A 76 6.26 21.50 -0.81
N TYR A 77 5.66 20.71 0.08
CA TYR A 77 6.22 19.44 0.50
C TYR A 77 6.39 18.48 -0.68
N ARG A 78 7.59 17.91 -0.85
CA ARG A 78 7.86 16.84 -1.82
C ARG A 78 8.39 15.62 -1.09
N GLY A 79 7.99 14.44 -1.54
CA GLY A 79 8.38 13.18 -0.93
C GLY A 79 9.46 12.42 -1.68
N PHE A 80 9.95 11.37 -1.05
CA PHE A 80 10.73 10.35 -1.70
C PHE A 80 10.28 8.97 -1.20
N ILE A 81 10.54 7.96 -2.03
CA ILE A 81 10.19 6.58 -1.73
C ILE A 81 11.46 5.77 -1.57
N LEU A 82 11.49 4.94 -0.53
CA LEU A 82 12.51 3.92 -0.32
C LEU A 82 11.92 2.55 -0.63
N ILE A 83 12.69 1.70 -1.32
CA ILE A 83 12.36 0.29 -1.59
C ILE A 83 13.50 -0.57 -1.06
N ASP A 84 13.18 -1.54 -0.22
CA ASP A 84 14.18 -2.44 0.36
C ASP A 84 14.56 -3.57 -0.61
N GLU A 85 15.85 -3.89 -0.67
CA GLU A 85 16.38 -4.99 -1.50
C GLU A 85 15.68 -6.32 -1.22
N GLN A 86 15.30 -6.59 0.03
CA GLN A 86 14.65 -7.83 0.44
C GLN A 86 13.22 -7.95 -0.12
N ALA A 87 12.62 -6.84 -0.55
CA ALA A 87 11.33 -6.84 -1.22
C ALA A 87 11.43 -7.24 -2.70
N ILE A 88 12.60 -7.04 -3.33
CA ILE A 88 12.84 -7.25 -4.76
C ILE A 88 13.66 -8.50 -5.07
N VAL A 89 13.79 -9.43 -4.11
CA VAL A 89 14.38 -10.76 -4.31
C VAL A 89 13.33 -11.87 -4.51
N GLN A 90 12.04 -11.52 -4.42
CA GLN A 90 10.92 -12.44 -4.58
C GLN A 90 10.09 -12.06 -5.82
N THR A 91 9.48 -13.06 -6.46
CA THR A 91 8.49 -12.81 -7.51
C THR A 91 7.22 -12.18 -6.92
N ALA A 92 6.43 -11.49 -7.75
CA ALA A 92 5.18 -10.84 -7.36
C ALA A 92 4.28 -11.72 -6.47
N ASN A 93 3.98 -12.94 -6.92
CA ASN A 93 3.11 -13.88 -6.21
C ASN A 93 3.74 -14.36 -4.89
N ALA A 94 5.06 -14.60 -4.88
CA ALA A 94 5.76 -15.04 -3.67
C ALA A 94 5.78 -13.93 -2.61
N TRP A 95 6.13 -12.71 -3.02
CA TRP A 95 6.19 -11.54 -2.14
C TRP A 95 4.83 -11.25 -1.51
N VAL A 96 3.76 -11.15 -2.31
CA VAL A 96 2.43 -10.78 -1.81
C VAL A 96 1.82 -11.89 -0.95
N SER A 97 2.04 -13.17 -1.31
CA SER A 97 1.66 -14.31 -0.46
C SER A 97 2.41 -14.29 0.88
N GLY A 98 3.72 -14.04 0.86
CA GLY A 98 4.56 -13.96 2.06
C GLY A 98 4.15 -12.79 2.97
N ARG A 99 3.90 -11.60 2.39
CA ARG A 99 3.40 -10.42 3.11
C ARG A 99 2.06 -10.72 3.79
N ALA A 100 1.11 -11.29 3.06
CA ALA A 100 -0.21 -11.65 3.60
C ALA A 100 -0.13 -12.74 4.68
N ALA A 101 0.74 -13.74 4.52
CA ALA A 101 0.93 -14.83 5.47
C ALA A 101 1.69 -14.40 6.74
N SER A 102 2.42 -13.29 6.69
CA SER A 102 3.33 -12.85 7.77
C SER A 102 2.65 -12.64 9.13
N ALA A 103 1.36 -12.29 9.13
CA ALA A 103 0.57 -12.11 10.34
C ALA A 103 0.08 -13.42 10.98
N PHE A 104 0.28 -14.57 10.32
CA PHE A 104 -0.30 -15.84 10.74
C PHE A 104 0.77 -16.91 11.02
N ARG A 105 0.48 -17.75 12.01
CA ARG A 105 1.21 -18.99 12.25
C ARG A 105 0.65 -20.07 11.34
N LEU A 106 1.48 -20.60 10.45
CA LEU A 106 1.14 -21.67 9.52
C LEU A 106 1.53 -23.02 10.12
N ASP A 107 0.57 -23.92 10.30
CA ASP A 107 0.83 -25.33 10.64
C ASP A 107 1.18 -26.12 9.36
N PRO A 108 1.76 -27.33 9.48
CA PRO A 108 2.02 -28.17 8.31
C PRO A 108 0.77 -28.40 7.45
N GLY A 109 0.85 -28.02 6.17
CA GLY A 109 -0.26 -28.11 5.21
C GLY A 109 -1.16 -26.87 5.15
N ASP A 110 -0.93 -25.86 5.98
CA ASP A 110 -1.59 -24.57 5.87
C ASP A 110 -0.82 -23.65 4.91
N SER A 111 -1.53 -22.95 4.03
CA SER A 111 -0.92 -21.94 3.16
C SER A 111 -1.91 -20.85 2.77
N LEU A 112 -1.37 -19.66 2.53
CA LEU A 112 -2.05 -18.52 1.95
C LEU A 112 -1.29 -18.16 0.67
N VAL A 113 -1.96 -18.31 -0.46
CA VAL A 113 -1.40 -18.07 -1.79
C VAL A 113 -2.17 -16.93 -2.43
N ILE A 114 -1.45 -15.96 -2.97
CA ILE A 114 -2.01 -14.86 -3.74
C ILE A 114 -1.37 -14.86 -5.12
N MET A 115 -2.20 -14.91 -6.15
CA MET A 115 -1.81 -14.76 -7.56
C MET A 115 -2.11 -13.33 -7.99
N MET A 116 -1.08 -12.49 -7.98
CA MET A 116 -1.09 -11.10 -8.43
C MET A 116 -0.66 -10.97 -9.90
N GLU A 117 0.07 -11.96 -10.40
CA GLU A 117 0.53 -12.05 -11.78
C GLU A 117 0.38 -13.48 -12.31
N GLU A 118 0.10 -13.60 -13.60
CA GLU A 118 0.16 -14.88 -14.31
C GLU A 118 1.60 -15.42 -14.35
N PRO A 119 1.81 -16.74 -14.50
CA PRO A 119 3.15 -17.35 -14.44
C PRO A 119 4.19 -16.69 -15.35
N GLU A 120 3.78 -16.23 -16.54
CA GLU A 120 4.66 -15.60 -17.52
C GLU A 120 5.12 -14.20 -17.11
N ASN A 121 4.35 -13.52 -16.25
CA ASN A 121 4.63 -12.17 -15.76
C ASN A 121 5.05 -12.15 -14.28
N ASN A 122 5.09 -13.29 -13.60
CA ASN A 122 5.41 -13.37 -12.17
C ASN A 122 6.91 -13.15 -11.90
N THR A 123 7.36 -11.90 -12.01
CA THR A 123 8.75 -11.46 -11.86
C THR A 123 8.94 -10.60 -10.61
N LEU A 124 10.20 -10.30 -10.29
CA LEU A 124 10.57 -9.42 -9.17
C LEU A 124 10.31 -7.93 -9.48
N THR A 125 10.32 -7.52 -10.74
CA THR A 125 9.95 -6.17 -11.19
C THR A 125 8.46 -5.92 -11.02
N ARG A 126 7.60 -6.94 -11.21
CA ARG A 126 6.17 -6.86 -10.87
C ARG A 126 5.92 -6.74 -9.37
N ALA A 127 6.71 -7.41 -8.54
CA ALA A 127 6.65 -7.19 -7.09
C ALA A 127 6.99 -5.73 -6.75
N ALA A 128 8.10 -5.23 -7.31
CA ALA A 128 8.55 -3.84 -7.12
C ALA A 128 7.51 -2.82 -7.60
N GLU A 129 6.87 -3.05 -8.74
CA GLU A 129 5.80 -2.20 -9.28
C GLU A 129 4.64 -2.05 -8.27
N PHE A 130 4.16 -3.16 -7.72
CA PHE A 130 3.04 -3.12 -6.76
C PHE A 130 3.44 -2.46 -5.44
N ILE A 131 4.66 -2.72 -4.93
CA ILE A 131 5.19 -2.02 -3.74
C ILE A 131 5.25 -0.52 -4.03
N LEU A 132 5.75 -0.13 -5.20
CA LEU A 132 5.85 1.28 -5.57
C LEU A 132 4.48 1.94 -5.67
N LEU A 133 3.48 1.28 -6.25
CA LEU A 133 2.10 1.79 -6.27
C LEU A 133 1.56 2.01 -4.85
N HIS A 134 1.85 1.11 -3.90
CA HIS A 134 1.45 1.28 -2.50
C HIS A 134 2.11 2.51 -1.87
N GLU A 135 3.43 2.67 -2.01
CA GLU A 135 4.15 3.81 -1.44
C GLU A 135 3.76 5.14 -2.12
N ILE A 136 3.47 5.11 -3.42
CA ILE A 136 2.89 6.25 -4.14
C ILE A 136 1.52 6.60 -3.55
N GLY A 137 0.69 5.62 -3.21
CA GLY A 137 -0.58 5.85 -2.54
C GLY A 137 -0.44 6.69 -1.27
N HIS A 138 0.54 6.37 -0.41
CA HIS A 138 0.87 7.21 0.75
C HIS A 138 1.32 8.61 0.35
N GLN A 139 2.19 8.72 -0.65
CA GLN A 139 2.71 10.01 -1.13
C GLN A 139 1.60 10.91 -1.71
N LEU A 140 0.64 10.35 -2.45
CA LEU A 140 -0.47 11.10 -3.01
C LEU A 140 -1.50 11.46 -1.93
N ALA A 141 -1.75 10.58 -0.97
CA ALA A 141 -2.57 10.91 0.20
C ALA A 141 -2.03 12.15 0.93
N PHE A 142 -0.71 12.17 1.13
CA PHE A 142 0.02 13.29 1.68
C PHE A 142 -0.13 14.55 0.81
N ALA A 143 0.23 14.45 -0.47
CA ALA A 143 0.38 15.60 -1.35
C ALA A 143 -0.93 16.36 -1.58
N TYR A 144 -2.04 15.61 -1.66
CA TYR A 144 -3.35 16.17 -1.97
C TYR A 144 -4.22 16.37 -0.74
N GLY A 145 -3.74 16.03 0.47
CA GLY A 145 -4.48 16.22 1.71
C GLY A 145 -5.67 15.26 1.85
N VAL A 146 -5.50 14.00 1.43
CA VAL A 146 -6.52 12.94 1.65
C VAL A 146 -6.73 12.66 3.14
N HIS A 147 -5.72 12.93 3.98
CA HIS A 147 -5.83 13.01 5.43
C HIS A 147 -4.80 13.99 6.02
N ALA A 148 -4.92 14.32 7.31
CA ALA A 148 -4.05 15.30 7.96
C ALA A 148 -2.60 14.84 8.09
N LEU A 149 -1.69 15.82 8.14
CA LEU A 149 -0.25 15.68 8.39
C LEU A 149 0.14 16.36 9.68
N LEU A 150 -0.37 15.83 10.78
CA LEU A 150 0.07 16.26 12.09
C LEU A 150 1.04 15.21 12.59
N GLY A 151 2.26 15.67 12.90
CA GLY A 151 3.32 14.77 13.36
C GLY A 151 2.87 13.97 14.59
N GLU A 152 3.52 12.83 14.83
CA GLU A 152 3.18 11.91 15.94
C GLU A 152 3.15 12.59 17.32
N GLY A 153 3.82 13.75 17.47
CA GLY A 153 3.82 14.56 18.70
C GLY A 153 2.71 15.63 18.81
N ALA A 154 1.88 15.84 17.79
CA ALA A 154 0.76 16.78 17.86
C ALA A 154 -0.37 16.21 18.75
N PRO A 155 -0.92 17.00 19.69
CA PRO A 155 -1.94 16.50 20.60
C PRO A 155 -3.20 16.10 19.82
N PRO A 156 -3.95 15.05 20.24
CA PRO A 156 -5.13 14.55 19.53
C PRO A 156 -6.19 15.62 19.22
N SER A 157 -6.27 16.69 20.02
CA SER A 157 -7.16 17.85 19.80
C SER A 157 -6.90 18.60 18.50
N ASP A 158 -5.68 18.53 17.98
CA ASP A 158 -5.26 19.28 16.81
C ASP A 158 -5.56 18.51 15.53
N HIS A 159 -5.82 17.20 15.65
CA HIS A 159 -6.14 16.32 14.54
C HIS A 159 -7.62 16.44 14.17
N PRO A 160 -7.96 16.87 12.94
CA PRO A 160 -9.32 16.81 12.45
C PRO A 160 -9.86 15.39 12.55
N ASN A 161 -11.19 15.25 12.64
CA ASN A 161 -11.80 13.93 12.54
C ASN A 161 -11.53 13.37 11.14
N ILE A 162 -11.02 12.15 11.04
CA ILE A 162 -10.73 11.49 9.77
C ILE A 162 -11.98 11.43 8.87
N SER A 163 -13.18 11.36 9.46
CA SER A 163 -14.45 11.35 8.70
C SER A 163 -14.74 12.65 7.96
N SER A 164 -14.02 13.74 8.25
CA SER A 164 -14.16 15.02 7.54
C SER A 164 -13.50 15.00 6.15
N TYR A 165 -12.64 14.01 5.88
CA TYR A 165 -12.01 13.84 4.58
C TYR A 165 -12.91 13.01 3.66
N PRO A 166 -13.12 13.41 2.39
CA PRO A 166 -14.04 12.74 1.47
C PRO A 166 -13.77 11.24 1.30
N PHE A 167 -12.49 10.85 1.22
CA PHE A 167 -12.13 9.44 1.12
C PHE A 167 -12.47 8.63 2.36
N PHE A 168 -12.70 9.23 3.53
CA PHE A 168 -12.92 8.48 4.78
C PHE A 168 -14.33 8.65 5.35
N ALA A 169 -15.10 9.59 4.80
CA ALA A 169 -16.46 9.88 5.23
C ALA A 169 -17.35 8.63 5.29
N GLY A 170 -17.95 8.40 6.46
CA GLY A 170 -18.82 7.25 6.72
C GLY A 170 -18.13 5.90 6.90
N ARG A 171 -16.81 5.81 6.67
CA ARG A 171 -16.03 4.55 6.73
C ARG A 171 -15.00 4.54 7.85
N TRP A 172 -14.46 5.71 8.21
CA TRP A 172 -13.53 5.88 9.32
C TRP A 172 -13.97 7.02 10.24
N GLN A 173 -13.58 6.93 11.51
CA GLN A 173 -13.88 7.92 12.53
C GLN A 173 -12.75 8.08 13.55
N GLY A 174 -12.75 9.20 14.25
CA GLY A 174 -11.75 9.53 15.26
C GLY A 174 -10.71 10.53 14.74
N PRO A 175 -9.75 10.93 15.57
CA PRO A 175 -8.71 11.87 15.14
C PRO A 175 -7.90 11.27 13.99
N SER A 176 -7.52 12.09 13.01
CA SER A 176 -6.71 11.73 11.83
C SER A 176 -5.25 11.38 12.19
N ASN A 177 -5.08 10.36 13.03
CA ASN A 177 -3.82 9.78 13.47
C ASN A 177 -3.97 8.27 13.70
N PHE A 178 -3.01 7.64 14.36
CA PHE A 178 -3.02 6.19 14.66
C PHE A 178 -4.20 5.71 15.53
N GLN A 179 -5.00 6.63 16.10
CA GLN A 179 -6.20 6.32 16.87
C GLN A 179 -7.48 6.28 16.02
N ALA A 180 -7.41 6.69 14.74
CA ALA A 180 -8.52 6.53 13.80
C ALA A 180 -8.92 5.06 13.73
N MET A 181 -10.23 4.80 13.75
CA MET A 181 -10.80 3.46 13.67
C MET A 181 -11.84 3.43 12.57
N PRO A 182 -12.04 2.29 11.92
CA PRO A 182 -13.14 2.16 10.99
C PRO A 182 -14.49 2.20 11.73
N VAL A 183 -15.50 2.72 11.04
CA VAL A 183 -16.88 2.79 11.54
C VAL A 183 -17.47 1.38 11.64
N ASP A 184 -17.21 0.55 10.64
CA ASP A 184 -17.56 -0.87 10.68
C ASP A 184 -16.59 -1.63 11.58
N SER A 185 -17.05 -1.93 12.79
CA SER A 185 -16.31 -2.65 13.84
C SER A 185 -16.17 -4.15 13.57
N THR A 186 -16.00 -4.55 12.31
CA THR A 186 -15.76 -5.96 11.98
C THR A 186 -14.42 -6.41 12.56
N ALA A 187 -14.20 -7.72 12.76
CA ALA A 187 -12.94 -8.23 13.30
C ALA A 187 -11.69 -7.82 12.50
N LEU A 188 -11.89 -7.36 11.25
CA LEU A 188 -10.89 -6.80 10.34
C LEU A 188 -10.35 -5.44 10.80
N ALA A 189 -11.17 -4.64 11.50
CA ALA A 189 -10.78 -3.36 12.11
C ALA A 189 -9.63 -3.46 13.11
N TYR A 190 -9.37 -4.67 13.60
CA TYR A 190 -8.31 -4.97 14.56
C TYR A 190 -7.18 -5.79 13.94
N TYR A 191 -7.18 -5.98 12.61
CA TYR A 191 -6.03 -6.54 11.92
C TYR A 191 -4.88 -5.54 11.97
N LYS A 192 -4.10 -5.63 13.03
CA LYS A 192 -2.81 -4.98 13.11
C LYS A 192 -1.81 -5.97 12.52
N LEU A 193 -1.07 -5.55 11.50
CA LEU A 193 0.16 -6.27 11.19
C LEU A 193 0.97 -6.34 12.49
N PRO A 194 1.43 -7.52 12.92
CA PRO A 194 2.60 -7.56 13.79
C PRO A 194 3.65 -6.73 13.04
N SER A 195 4.10 -5.63 13.65
CA SER A 195 5.11 -4.76 13.07
C SER A 195 6.24 -5.64 12.53
N TYR A 196 6.37 -5.72 11.22
CA TYR A 196 7.38 -6.55 10.56
C TYR A 196 8.76 -5.99 10.96
N PRO A 197 9.72 -6.80 11.45
CA PRO A 197 9.62 -8.10 12.11
C PRO A 197 9.94 -7.94 13.61
N ARG A 198 8.93 -7.87 14.49
CA ARG A 198 9.14 -7.99 15.93
C ARG A 198 8.16 -9.02 16.51
N PHE A 199 8.72 -10.20 16.75
CA PHE A 199 8.26 -11.34 17.56
C PHE A 199 7.24 -12.32 16.94
N GLU A 200 7.66 -13.59 16.88
CA GLU A 200 6.87 -14.77 16.49
C GLU A 200 5.68 -15.03 17.45
N THR A 201 5.71 -14.42 18.63
CA THR A 201 4.67 -14.49 19.66
C THR A 201 3.37 -13.78 19.28
N ASP A 202 3.42 -12.85 18.33
CA ASP A 202 2.31 -11.95 18.01
C ASP A 202 1.52 -12.42 16.77
N LYS A 203 1.94 -13.52 16.16
CA LYS A 203 1.23 -14.13 15.02
C LYS A 203 -0.08 -14.77 15.45
N LEU A 204 -1.13 -14.49 14.68
CA LEU A 204 -2.46 -15.08 14.87
C LEU A 204 -2.48 -16.54 14.39
N PRO A 205 -3.32 -17.42 14.97
CA PRO A 205 -3.50 -18.76 14.42
C PRO A 205 -4.08 -18.70 13.01
N PHE A 206 -3.73 -19.65 12.13
CA PHE A 206 -4.23 -19.64 10.74
C PHE A 206 -5.76 -19.74 10.62
N SER A 207 -6.44 -20.32 11.62
CA SER A 207 -7.91 -20.28 11.70
C SER A 207 -8.46 -18.84 11.68
N LYS A 208 -7.71 -17.87 12.22
CA LYS A 208 -8.06 -16.46 12.17
C LYS A 208 -7.87 -15.87 10.77
N ALA A 209 -6.89 -16.34 10.00
CA ALA A 209 -6.77 -15.97 8.58
C ALA A 209 -8.04 -16.35 7.83
N VAL A 210 -8.51 -17.59 8.00
CA VAL A 210 -9.75 -18.06 7.37
C VAL A 210 -10.95 -17.20 7.79
N GLU A 211 -11.09 -16.89 9.08
CA GLU A 211 -12.16 -16.02 9.58
C GLU A 211 -12.10 -14.62 8.97
N LEU A 212 -10.93 -13.98 8.97
CA LEU A 212 -10.76 -12.61 8.46
C LEU A 212 -10.99 -12.54 6.94
N TYR A 213 -10.39 -13.44 6.16
CA TYR A 213 -10.60 -13.45 4.71
C TYR A 213 -12.04 -13.83 4.32
N THR A 214 -12.75 -14.62 5.13
CA THR A 214 -14.19 -14.88 4.91
C THR A 214 -15.01 -13.61 5.14
N GLY A 215 -14.59 -12.75 6.06
CA GLY A 215 -15.24 -11.47 6.35
C GLY A 215 -14.90 -10.35 5.35
N LEU A 216 -13.76 -10.43 4.65
CA LEU A 216 -13.23 -9.36 3.79
C LEU A 216 -14.23 -8.87 2.72
N PRO A 217 -14.98 -9.74 2.00
CA PRO A 217 -15.97 -9.30 1.02
C PRO A 217 -17.13 -8.47 1.59
N ASN A 218 -17.37 -8.53 2.91
CA ASN A 218 -18.39 -7.73 3.60
C ASN A 218 -17.84 -6.37 4.08
N THR A 219 -16.71 -5.92 3.56
CA THR A 219 -16.10 -4.63 3.88
C THR A 219 -15.77 -3.87 2.59
N SER A 220 -15.41 -2.59 2.73
CA SER A 220 -14.88 -1.80 1.62
C SER A 220 -13.39 -2.04 1.35
N TYR A 221 -12.73 -2.95 2.08
CA TYR A 221 -11.28 -3.08 2.02
C TYR A 221 -10.82 -3.94 0.84
N PRO A 222 -9.83 -3.46 0.04
CA PRO A 222 -9.25 -4.26 -1.03
C PRO A 222 -8.43 -5.45 -0.51
N THR A 223 -7.76 -5.29 0.63
CA THR A 223 -6.92 -6.30 1.28
C THR A 223 -7.11 -6.26 2.80
N LEU A 224 -6.70 -7.29 3.53
CA LEU A 224 -6.69 -7.24 5.00
C LEU A 224 -5.84 -6.07 5.54
N LEU A 225 -4.79 -5.70 4.82
CA LEU A 225 -3.87 -4.66 5.24
C LEU A 225 -4.51 -3.27 5.24
N ALA A 226 -5.45 -3.02 4.34
CA ALA A 226 -6.23 -1.79 4.32
C ALA A 226 -6.99 -1.55 5.66
N GLY A 227 -7.36 -2.61 6.37
CA GLY A 227 -8.00 -2.52 7.68
C GLY A 227 -7.06 -2.11 8.83
N SER A 228 -5.74 -2.08 8.61
CA SER A 228 -4.74 -1.84 9.67
C SER A 228 -4.56 -0.37 10.06
N GLY A 229 -5.06 0.56 9.23
CA GLY A 229 -5.01 1.99 9.49
C GLY A 229 -5.49 2.81 8.30
N HIS A 230 -5.98 4.03 8.56
CA HIS A 230 -6.55 4.90 7.53
C HIS A 230 -5.55 5.21 6.39
N ALA A 231 -4.27 5.44 6.69
CA ALA A 231 -3.23 5.64 5.68
C ALA A 231 -3.05 4.40 4.80
N GLN A 232 -3.01 3.22 5.42
CA GLN A 232 -2.92 1.93 4.71
C GLN A 232 -4.15 1.67 3.85
N TYR A 233 -5.33 2.07 4.30
CA TYR A 233 -6.55 1.94 3.52
C TYR A 233 -6.45 2.69 2.20
N PHE A 234 -6.05 3.96 2.21
CA PHE A 234 -5.91 4.71 0.96
C PHE A 234 -4.82 4.12 0.05
N ALA A 235 -3.65 3.80 0.59
CA ALA A 235 -2.53 3.26 -0.18
C ALA A 235 -2.86 1.90 -0.83
N GLU A 236 -3.46 0.98 -0.08
CA GLU A 236 -3.91 -0.32 -0.61
C GLU A 236 -5.04 -0.17 -1.64
N SER A 237 -5.92 0.82 -1.46
CA SER A 237 -6.99 1.12 -2.42
C SER A 237 -6.44 1.66 -3.73
N PHE A 238 -5.46 2.58 -3.67
CA PHE A 238 -4.81 3.13 -4.84
C PHE A 238 -4.04 2.03 -5.60
N ALA A 239 -3.20 1.27 -4.90
CA ALA A 239 -2.42 0.19 -5.51
C ALA A 239 -3.32 -0.89 -6.12
N SER A 240 -4.37 -1.31 -5.41
CA SER A 240 -5.32 -2.31 -5.92
C SER A 240 -6.13 -1.78 -7.10
N TYR A 241 -6.51 -0.50 -7.10
CA TYR A 241 -7.19 0.11 -8.24
C TYR A 241 -6.30 0.14 -9.48
N VAL A 242 -5.06 0.62 -9.37
CA VAL A 242 -4.16 0.66 -10.52
C VAL A 242 -3.86 -0.75 -11.02
N HIS A 243 -3.55 -1.69 -10.13
CA HIS A 243 -3.23 -3.07 -10.49
C HIS A 243 -4.42 -3.83 -11.11
N CYS A 244 -5.56 -3.87 -10.41
CA CYS A 244 -6.68 -4.72 -10.80
C CYS A 244 -7.60 -4.06 -11.85
N ILE A 245 -7.78 -2.74 -11.79
CA ILE A 245 -8.76 -2.02 -12.64
C ILE A 245 -8.08 -1.40 -13.85
N VAL A 246 -7.02 -0.61 -13.65
CA VAL A 246 -6.35 0.10 -14.75
C VAL A 246 -5.50 -0.86 -15.58
N GLN A 247 -4.70 -1.69 -14.92
CA GLN A 247 -3.80 -2.63 -15.59
C GLN A 247 -4.44 -3.99 -15.88
N GLN A 248 -5.66 -4.22 -15.36
CA GLN A 248 -6.44 -5.45 -15.57
C GLN A 248 -5.70 -6.73 -15.19
N ARG A 249 -4.92 -6.68 -14.10
CA ARG A 249 -4.12 -7.82 -13.62
C ARG A 249 -4.83 -8.60 -12.52
N PRO A 250 -4.55 -9.91 -12.38
CA PRO A 250 -5.21 -10.74 -11.39
C PRO A 250 -4.79 -10.34 -9.97
N TYR A 251 -5.65 -10.67 -9.01
CA TYR A 251 -5.32 -10.68 -7.59
C TYR A 251 -6.25 -11.69 -6.92
N HIS A 252 -5.89 -12.96 -7.04
CA HIS A 252 -6.67 -14.09 -6.52
C HIS A 252 -6.06 -14.60 -5.23
N ILE A 253 -6.86 -14.65 -4.17
CA ILE A 253 -6.45 -15.12 -2.85
C ILE A 253 -6.99 -16.54 -2.63
N GLN A 254 -6.13 -17.46 -2.23
CA GLN A 254 -6.47 -18.84 -1.91
C GLN A 254 -5.91 -19.22 -0.54
N LEU A 255 -6.75 -19.80 0.32
CA LEU A 255 -6.32 -20.35 1.60
C LEU A 255 -6.49 -21.86 1.59
N PHE A 256 -5.44 -22.56 2.02
CA PHE A 256 -5.41 -24.00 2.21
C PHE A 256 -5.23 -24.30 3.69
N ARG A 257 -6.03 -25.22 4.21
CA ARG A 257 -5.89 -25.74 5.58
C ARG A 257 -5.69 -27.24 5.52
N GLN A 258 -4.63 -27.75 6.14
CA GLN A 258 -4.28 -29.19 6.08
C GLN A 258 -4.25 -29.74 4.64
N GLY A 259 -3.75 -28.97 3.68
CA GLY A 259 -3.64 -29.32 2.27
C GLY A 259 -4.93 -29.20 1.46
N ARG A 260 -6.06 -28.82 2.07
CA ARG A 260 -7.34 -28.63 1.38
C ARG A 260 -7.64 -27.15 1.22
N GLN A 261 -8.02 -26.72 0.01
CA GLN A 261 -8.51 -25.35 -0.21
C GLN A 261 -9.80 -25.14 0.60
N VAL A 262 -9.78 -24.14 1.48
CA VAL A 262 -10.91 -23.77 2.35
C VAL A 262 -11.56 -22.46 1.95
N LEU A 263 -10.85 -21.61 1.20
CA LEU A 263 -11.36 -20.33 0.73
C LEU A 263 -10.68 -19.93 -0.58
N ALA A 264 -11.44 -19.29 -1.46
CA ALA A 264 -10.92 -18.53 -2.59
C ALA A 264 -11.77 -17.28 -2.77
N LEU A 265 -11.11 -16.14 -3.00
CA LEU A 265 -11.75 -14.86 -3.28
C LEU A 265 -10.82 -14.00 -4.13
N ASP A 266 -11.37 -12.94 -4.70
CA ASP A 266 -10.60 -11.90 -5.39
C ASP A 266 -10.29 -10.73 -4.45
N ASN A 267 -9.41 -9.83 -4.89
CA ASN A 267 -9.18 -8.56 -4.20
C ASN A 267 -10.50 -7.79 -4.01
N GLY A 268 -10.70 -7.23 -2.82
CA GLY A 268 -11.95 -6.53 -2.47
C GLY A 268 -12.25 -5.33 -3.37
N ILE A 269 -11.24 -4.75 -4.03
CA ILE A 269 -11.42 -3.69 -5.02
C ILE A 269 -12.28 -4.13 -6.21
N LEU A 270 -12.42 -5.43 -6.47
CA LEU A 270 -13.23 -5.98 -7.56
C LEU A 270 -14.68 -6.26 -7.12
N GLY A 271 -14.94 -6.37 -5.81
CA GLY A 271 -16.26 -6.67 -5.25
C GLY A 271 -17.19 -5.47 -5.14
N GLU A 272 -18.41 -5.70 -4.62
CA GLU A 272 -19.38 -4.63 -4.36
C GLU A 272 -18.87 -3.61 -3.32
N GLY A 273 -18.24 -4.10 -2.25
CA GLY A 273 -17.65 -3.24 -1.21
C GLY A 273 -16.60 -2.25 -1.73
N GLY A 274 -15.86 -2.62 -2.79
CA GLY A 274 -14.87 -1.76 -3.44
C GLY A 274 -15.45 -0.72 -4.42
N ALA A 275 -16.77 -0.65 -4.62
CA ALA A 275 -17.39 0.24 -5.61
C ALA A 275 -17.09 1.72 -5.36
N PHE A 276 -17.17 2.15 -4.09
CA PHE A 276 -16.80 3.51 -3.70
C PHE A 276 -15.33 3.79 -4.03
N ASP A 277 -14.41 2.90 -3.62
CA ASP A 277 -12.97 3.09 -3.81
C ASP A 277 -12.62 3.17 -5.30
N ARG A 278 -13.24 2.33 -6.14
CA ARG A 278 -13.07 2.42 -7.60
C ARG A 278 -13.52 3.77 -8.15
N ALA A 279 -14.71 4.24 -7.76
CA ALA A 279 -15.24 5.51 -8.23
C ALA A 279 -14.39 6.70 -7.74
N PHE A 280 -13.98 6.68 -6.47
CA PHE A 280 -13.11 7.68 -5.89
C PHE A 280 -11.76 7.74 -6.60
N MET A 281 -11.08 6.58 -6.78
CA MET A 281 -9.76 6.53 -7.42
C MET A 281 -9.83 6.94 -8.89
N ALA A 282 -10.88 6.53 -9.60
CA ALA A 282 -11.10 6.96 -10.98
C ALA A 282 -11.18 8.49 -11.09
N GLN A 283 -11.98 9.13 -10.22
CA GLN A 283 -12.12 10.58 -10.23
C GLN A 283 -10.84 11.27 -9.76
N PHE A 284 -10.26 10.84 -8.64
CA PHE A 284 -9.03 11.39 -8.06
C PHE A 284 -7.87 11.39 -9.06
N ILE A 285 -7.69 10.29 -9.82
CA ILE A 285 -6.66 10.22 -10.86
C ILE A 285 -7.05 11.11 -12.05
N ALA A 286 -8.29 11.05 -12.55
CA ALA A 286 -8.72 11.83 -13.71
C ALA A 286 -8.64 13.35 -13.49
N THR A 287 -8.84 13.81 -12.25
CA THR A 287 -8.75 15.22 -11.85
C THR A 287 -7.38 15.58 -11.29
N LYS A 288 -6.40 14.68 -11.35
CA LYS A 288 -5.01 14.91 -10.89
C LYS A 288 -4.95 15.38 -9.43
N GLY A 289 -5.81 14.79 -8.61
CA GLY A 289 -5.83 14.97 -7.17
C GLY A 289 -6.86 15.97 -6.62
N ASP A 290 -7.69 16.59 -7.46
CA ASP A 290 -8.85 17.33 -6.94
C ASP A 290 -9.78 16.37 -6.19
N MET A 291 -10.05 16.68 -4.92
CA MET A 291 -10.85 15.81 -4.06
C MET A 291 -12.25 15.60 -4.62
N PRO A 292 -12.66 14.35 -4.87
CA PRO A 292 -14.03 14.03 -5.23
C PRO A 292 -15.03 14.54 -4.19
N THR A 293 -15.96 15.41 -4.59
CA THR A 293 -17.00 15.97 -3.70
C THR A 293 -18.35 15.27 -3.79
N ASP A 294 -18.55 14.43 -4.82
CA ASP A 294 -19.82 13.75 -5.10
C ASP A 294 -19.56 12.30 -5.57
N VAL A 295 -18.92 11.51 -4.70
CA VAL A 295 -18.85 10.06 -4.90
C VAL A 295 -20.04 9.47 -4.16
N SER A 296 -21.16 9.32 -4.87
CA SER A 296 -22.35 8.69 -4.31
C SER A 296 -21.99 7.30 -3.78
N MET A 297 -22.18 7.08 -2.48
CA MET A 297 -22.19 5.74 -1.90
C MET A 297 -23.40 4.99 -2.50
N PRO A 298 -23.24 3.77 -3.04
CA PRO A 298 -24.39 2.96 -3.42
C PRO A 298 -25.28 2.62 -2.22
#